data_AF-A0A158CL58-F1
#
_entry.id   AF-A0A158CL58-F1
#
_cell.length_a   1.000
_cell.length_b   1.000
_cell.length_c   1.000
_cell.angle_alpha   90.00
_cell.angle_beta   90.00
_cell.angle_gamma   90.00
#
_symmetry.space_group_name_H-M   'P 1'
#
loop_
_entity.id
_entity.type
_entity.pdbx_description
1 polymer ?
#
loop_
_entity_poly.entity_id
_entity_poly.type
_entity_poly.pdbx_seq_one_letter_code
_entity_poly.pdbx_strand_id
1 'polypeptide(L)'
;MCRFIAVLLVMCASLTIAGGRDDRGRDARDDARLPMVYNAQGKAVGPLEYFAGVNGVYIAIDGEPVFVIVDHKRLGPLQYSASEYEWVATQSAGYASTDCSGSVQVPLSASPTPAIAVRDGVDVTVYTAVGGSTGNVHVWSLRQTDSSGATSCSPTQFDEGSLYWAVRSSYPLTQRHPEPLRIAF
;
A
#
# COMPACT_ATOMS: atom_id res chain seq x y z
N MET A 1 -5.45 55.93 77.20
CA MET A 1 -4.01 56.03 76.88
C MET A 1 -3.78 55.54 75.46
N CYS A 2 -2.99 56.29 74.71
CA CYS A 2 -2.25 55.95 73.49
C CYS A 2 -2.98 55.41 72.23
N ARG A 3 -3.11 56.35 71.28
CA ARG A 3 -3.05 56.19 69.82
C ARG A 3 -1.90 55.27 69.39
N PHE A 4 -2.09 54.47 68.33
CA PHE A 4 -1.06 54.29 67.30
C PHE A 4 -1.72 54.06 65.93
N ILE A 5 -1.42 54.98 65.03
CA ILE A 5 -1.65 54.95 63.58
C ILE A 5 -0.51 54.13 62.98
N ALA A 6 -0.81 53.18 62.09
CA ALA A 6 0.16 52.61 61.18
C ALA A 6 -0.38 52.72 59.75
N VAL A 7 0.10 53.76 59.07
CA VAL A 7 0.01 53.93 57.62
C VAL A 7 1.19 53.19 57.01
N LEU A 8 0.95 52.32 56.03
CA LEU A 8 1.99 51.88 55.10
C LEU A 8 1.40 51.77 53.69
N LEU A 9 1.69 52.81 52.91
CA LEU A 9 1.64 52.86 51.46
C LEU A 9 2.72 51.95 50.88
N VAL A 10 2.35 51.06 49.96
CA VAL A 10 3.21 50.70 48.82
C VAL A 10 2.34 50.56 47.57
N MET A 11 2.49 51.52 46.66
CA MET A 11 2.11 51.38 45.26
C MET A 11 3.03 50.38 44.56
N CYS A 12 2.48 49.55 43.68
CA CYS A 12 3.10 49.22 42.40
C CYS A 12 2.00 48.88 41.39
N ALA A 13 1.84 49.77 40.41
CA ALA A 13 1.02 49.56 39.22
C ALA A 13 1.70 48.55 38.28
N SER A 14 0.91 47.76 37.54
CA SER A 14 0.98 47.66 36.06
C SER A 14 0.01 46.60 35.53
N LEU A 15 -0.61 46.93 34.40
CA LEU A 15 -1.64 46.21 33.66
C LEU A 15 -1.17 44.91 33.01
N THR A 16 -2.06 43.95 32.82
CA THR A 16 -2.30 43.30 31.51
C THR A 16 -3.64 42.60 31.49
N ILE A 17 -4.49 43.03 30.55
CA ILE A 17 -5.68 42.33 30.11
C ILE A 17 -5.20 41.21 29.18
N ALA A 18 -5.55 39.96 29.49
CA ALA A 18 -5.64 38.91 28.48
C ALA A 18 -6.94 38.15 28.76
N GLY A 19 -7.95 38.46 27.96
CA GLY A 19 -9.28 37.87 28.06
C GLY A 19 -9.23 36.37 27.90
N GLY A 20 -9.81 35.66 28.87
CA GLY A 20 -10.22 34.29 28.70
C GLY A 20 -11.27 34.20 27.60
N ARG A 21 -10.87 33.63 26.46
CA ARG A 21 -11.76 32.88 25.59
C ARG A 21 -11.19 31.48 25.48
N ASP A 22 -11.79 30.57 26.25
CA ASP A 22 -11.73 29.14 26.01
C ASP A 22 -12.35 28.86 24.63
N ASP A 23 -11.56 28.95 23.58
CA ASP A 23 -11.87 28.34 22.28
C ASP A 23 -11.32 26.90 22.24
N ARG A 24 -11.71 26.08 23.22
CA ARG A 24 -11.43 24.63 23.23
C ARG A 24 -12.55 23.85 22.57
N GLY A 25 -12.76 24.08 21.27
CA GLY A 25 -13.85 23.43 20.54
C GLY A 25 -13.71 23.30 19.03
N ARG A 26 -12.53 23.56 18.44
CA ARG A 26 -12.35 23.55 16.97
C ARG A 26 -11.31 22.59 16.39
N ASP A 27 -10.66 21.76 17.20
CA ASP A 27 -9.59 20.85 16.71
C ASP A 27 -10.04 19.38 16.51
N ALA A 28 -11.34 19.08 16.52
CA ALA A 28 -11.86 17.72 16.34
C ALA A 28 -12.34 17.42 14.89
N ARG A 29 -11.90 18.18 13.88
CA ARG A 29 -12.38 18.06 12.49
C ARG A 29 -11.32 18.22 11.40
N ASP A 30 -10.07 17.94 11.73
CA ASP A 30 -9.00 17.80 10.72
C ASP A 30 -8.39 16.39 10.80
N ASP A 31 -9.25 15.37 10.84
CA ASP A 31 -8.86 14.05 10.33
C ASP A 31 -8.50 14.30 8.86
N ALA A 32 -7.20 14.45 8.60
CA ALA A 32 -6.66 14.66 7.26
C ALA A 32 -7.29 13.60 6.35
N ARG A 33 -8.17 14.02 5.44
CA ARG A 33 -8.80 13.10 4.49
C ARG A 33 -7.69 12.43 3.71
N LEU A 34 -7.47 11.14 3.95
CA LEU A 34 -6.53 10.37 3.17
C LEU A 34 -7.07 10.27 1.74
N PRO A 35 -6.22 10.45 0.72
CA PRO A 35 -6.64 10.21 -0.65
C PRO A 35 -7.12 8.77 -0.79
N MET A 36 -8.17 8.55 -1.57
CA MET A 36 -8.80 7.25 -1.78
C MET A 36 -8.51 6.75 -3.19
N VAL A 37 -8.29 5.44 -3.32
CA VAL A 37 -8.17 4.75 -4.61
C VAL A 37 -9.57 4.31 -5.06
N TYR A 38 -9.94 4.67 -6.28
CA TYR A 38 -11.18 4.27 -6.93
C TYR A 38 -10.86 3.43 -8.17
N ASN A 39 -11.66 2.38 -8.40
CA ASN A 39 -11.57 1.60 -9.63
C ASN A 39 -12.24 2.33 -10.82
N ALA A 40 -12.13 1.78 -12.03
CA ALA A 40 -12.69 2.35 -13.25
C ALA A 40 -14.23 2.49 -13.24
N GLN A 41 -14.91 1.80 -12.33
CA GLN A 41 -16.36 1.91 -12.13
C GLN A 41 -16.73 2.99 -11.09
N GLY A 42 -15.74 3.70 -10.53
CA GLY A 42 -15.94 4.70 -9.49
C GLY A 42 -16.17 4.12 -8.09
N LYS A 43 -16.00 2.80 -7.90
CA LYS A 43 -16.10 2.17 -6.58
C LYS A 43 -14.81 2.38 -5.82
N ALA A 44 -14.92 2.87 -4.58
CA ALA A 44 -13.78 2.98 -3.68
C ALA A 44 -13.20 1.60 -3.38
N VAL A 45 -11.88 1.47 -3.55
CA VAL A 45 -11.11 0.27 -3.18
C VAL A 45 -10.64 0.40 -1.73
N GLY A 46 -10.10 1.56 -1.36
CA GLY A 46 -9.60 1.85 -0.02
C GLY A 46 -8.75 3.13 0.01
N PRO A 47 -8.28 3.54 1.20
CA PRO A 47 -7.35 4.65 1.34
C PRO A 47 -6.03 4.33 0.65
N LEU A 48 -5.42 5.35 0.04
CA LEU A 48 -4.07 5.28 -0.45
C LEU A 48 -3.12 5.31 0.74
N GLU A 49 -2.26 4.30 0.81
CA GLU A 49 -1.33 4.08 1.91
C GLU A 49 0.11 4.01 1.36
N TYR A 50 1.06 4.36 2.21
CA TYR A 50 2.49 4.23 1.92
C TYR A 50 3.10 3.14 2.78
N PHE A 51 3.63 2.11 2.14
CA PHE A 51 4.19 0.95 2.84
C PHE A 51 5.42 0.40 2.12
N ALA A 52 6.47 0.10 2.87
CA ALA A 52 7.73 -0.45 2.36
C ALA A 52 8.33 0.31 1.16
N GLY A 53 8.14 1.62 1.10
CA GLY A 53 8.73 2.46 0.05
C GLY A 53 7.80 2.81 -1.12
N VAL A 54 6.60 2.23 -1.18
CA VAL A 54 5.70 2.31 -2.34
C VAL A 54 4.27 2.68 -1.95
N ASN A 55 3.50 3.21 -2.91
CA ASN A 55 2.10 3.55 -2.74
C ASN A 55 1.21 2.35 -3.06
N GLY A 56 0.11 2.20 -2.32
CA GLY A 56 -0.79 1.07 -2.52
C GLY A 56 -2.07 1.19 -1.70
N VAL A 57 -2.81 0.10 -1.64
CA VAL A 57 -4.03 -0.03 -0.87
C VAL A 57 -4.06 -1.41 -0.20
N TYR A 58 -4.53 -1.47 1.03
CA TYR A 58 -4.83 -2.74 1.68
C TYR A 58 -6.17 -3.28 1.18
N ILE A 59 -6.15 -4.51 0.65
CA ILE A 59 -7.35 -5.24 0.26
C ILE A 59 -7.46 -6.48 1.15
N ALA A 60 -8.66 -6.73 1.68
CA ALA A 60 -8.95 -7.96 2.40
C ALA A 60 -9.13 -9.11 1.41
N ILE A 61 -8.22 -10.09 1.43
CA ILE A 61 -8.28 -11.32 0.63
C ILE A 61 -8.39 -12.49 1.59
N ASP A 62 -9.52 -13.19 1.54
CA ASP A 62 -9.88 -14.25 2.50
C ASP A 62 -9.83 -13.80 3.97
N GLY A 63 -10.19 -12.54 4.22
CA GLY A 63 -10.18 -11.92 5.56
C GLY A 63 -8.81 -11.37 6.00
N GLU A 64 -7.75 -11.62 5.24
CA GLU A 64 -6.39 -11.19 5.56
C GLU A 64 -6.00 -9.91 4.81
N PRO A 65 -5.27 -8.97 5.44
CA PRO A 65 -4.83 -7.74 4.78
C PRO A 65 -3.66 -8.03 3.82
N VAL A 66 -3.89 -7.71 2.54
CA VAL A 66 -2.87 -7.77 1.49
C VAL A 66 -2.62 -6.37 0.96
N PHE A 67 -1.36 -5.93 0.99
CA PHE A 67 -0.97 -4.65 0.40
C PHE A 67 -0.76 -4.80 -1.11
N VAL A 68 -1.54 -4.07 -1.90
CA VAL A 68 -1.47 -4.09 -3.37
C VAL A 68 -0.99 -2.74 -3.87
N ILE A 69 0.09 -2.76 -4.65
CA ILE A 69 0.78 -1.56 -5.10
C ILE A 69 0.00 -0.93 -6.26
N VAL A 70 -0.06 0.41 -6.24
CA VAL A 70 -0.60 1.23 -7.33
C VAL A 70 0.47 2.19 -7.81
N ASP A 71 0.54 2.42 -9.12
CA ASP A 71 1.43 3.41 -9.71
C ASP A 71 0.76 4.07 -10.91
N HIS A 72 1.34 5.15 -11.42
CA HIS A 72 0.86 5.82 -12.61
C HIS A 72 0.79 4.85 -13.78
N LYS A 73 -0.33 4.86 -14.50
CA LYS A 73 -0.53 4.01 -15.66
C LYS A 73 0.50 4.33 -16.72
N ARG A 74 1.24 3.32 -17.14
CA ARG A 74 2.23 3.45 -18.20
C ARG A 74 1.55 3.55 -19.57
N LEU A 75 1.96 4.55 -20.36
CA LEU A 75 1.50 4.79 -21.73
C LEU A 75 2.58 4.45 -22.77
N GLY A 76 3.83 4.33 -22.34
CA GLY A 76 4.98 3.95 -23.15
C GLY A 76 6.23 3.73 -22.30
N PRO A 77 7.42 3.51 -22.90
CA PRO A 77 8.62 3.15 -22.14
C PRO A 77 8.98 4.09 -20.99
N LEU A 78 8.75 5.40 -21.18
CA LEU A 78 9.03 6.45 -20.20
C LEU A 78 7.87 7.44 -20.05
N GLN A 79 6.68 7.08 -20.56
CA GLN A 79 5.51 7.94 -20.55
C GLN A 79 4.47 7.35 -19.61
N TYR A 80 3.94 8.19 -18.73
CA TYR A 80 2.98 7.81 -17.71
C TYR A 80 1.80 8.78 -17.72
N SER A 81 0.60 8.28 -17.45
CA SER A 81 -0.59 9.12 -17.28
C SER A 81 -0.47 9.94 -16.00
N ALA A 82 -0.81 11.22 -16.05
CA ALA A 82 -0.80 12.07 -14.86
C ALA A 82 -1.99 11.82 -13.91
N SER A 83 -3.06 11.20 -14.40
CA SER A 83 -4.34 11.07 -13.68
C SER A 83 -4.91 9.66 -13.62
N GLU A 84 -4.38 8.74 -14.44
CA GLU A 84 -4.75 7.34 -14.42
C GLU A 84 -3.65 6.52 -13.74
N TYR A 85 -4.07 5.56 -12.93
CA TYR A 85 -3.22 4.64 -12.20
C TYR A 85 -3.52 3.20 -12.59
N GLU A 86 -2.61 2.29 -12.31
CA GLU A 86 -2.74 0.86 -12.55
C GLU A 86 -2.23 0.05 -11.36
N TRP A 87 -2.67 -1.20 -11.27
CA TRP A 87 -2.12 -2.21 -10.37
C TRP A 87 -0.71 -2.57 -10.83
N VAL A 88 0.26 -2.41 -9.93
CA VAL A 88 1.62 -2.88 -10.19
C VAL A 88 1.65 -4.38 -10.00
N ALA A 89 2.09 -5.10 -11.04
CA ALA A 89 2.34 -6.52 -11.01
C ALA A 89 3.84 -6.80 -11.12
N THR A 90 4.28 -7.94 -10.60
CA THR A 90 5.65 -8.40 -10.77
C THR A 90 5.97 -8.55 -12.25
N GLN A 91 7.20 -8.18 -12.61
CA GLN A 91 7.78 -8.48 -13.92
C GLN A 91 8.54 -9.81 -13.92
N SER A 92 8.72 -10.45 -12.76
CA SER A 92 9.42 -11.72 -12.61
C SER A 92 8.67 -12.63 -11.64
N ALA A 93 7.96 -13.61 -12.17
CA ALA A 93 7.19 -14.58 -11.38
C ALA A 93 7.92 -15.93 -11.35
N GLY A 94 8.15 -16.49 -10.17
CA GLY A 94 8.85 -17.77 -10.01
C GLY A 94 7.92 -18.99 -10.11
N TYR A 95 8.42 -20.09 -10.67
CA TYR A 95 7.70 -21.35 -10.85
C TYR A 95 8.55 -22.53 -10.39
N ALA A 96 7.89 -23.58 -9.90
CA ALA A 96 8.57 -24.81 -9.46
C ALA A 96 9.05 -25.67 -10.63
N SER A 97 8.47 -25.52 -11.82
CA SER A 97 8.93 -26.15 -13.06
C SER A 97 10.16 -25.45 -13.64
N THR A 98 10.77 -26.03 -14.65
CA THR A 98 11.85 -25.41 -15.44
C THR A 98 11.37 -24.62 -16.67
N ASP A 99 10.07 -24.72 -17.00
CA ASP A 99 9.44 -24.14 -18.18
C ASP A 99 8.28 -23.18 -17.84
N CYS A 100 8.23 -22.67 -16.61
CA CYS A 100 7.18 -21.80 -16.10
C CYS A 100 5.75 -22.36 -16.23
N SER A 101 5.60 -23.69 -16.24
CA SER A 101 4.32 -24.36 -16.16
C SER A 101 3.83 -24.51 -14.72
N GLY A 102 2.52 -24.75 -14.56
CA GLY A 102 1.90 -24.89 -13.26
C GLY A 102 1.69 -23.56 -12.52
N SER A 103 1.75 -23.61 -11.19
CA SER A 103 1.45 -22.47 -10.34
C SER A 103 2.69 -21.61 -10.07
N VAL A 104 2.47 -20.29 -10.05
CA VAL A 104 3.45 -19.33 -9.53
C VAL A 104 3.76 -19.60 -8.05
N GLN A 105 4.94 -19.20 -7.60
CA GLN A 105 5.35 -19.17 -6.20
C GLN A 105 5.36 -17.74 -5.67
N VAL A 106 5.00 -17.56 -4.40
CA VAL A 106 4.88 -16.24 -3.78
C VAL A 106 6.22 -15.86 -3.14
N PRO A 107 6.97 -14.87 -3.64
CA PRO A 107 8.21 -14.43 -3.02
C PRO A 107 7.95 -13.81 -1.65
N LEU A 108 9.02 -13.74 -0.86
CA LEU A 108 9.06 -12.90 0.32
C LEU A 108 8.67 -11.47 -0.09
N SER A 109 7.64 -10.94 0.58
CA SER A 109 7.15 -9.59 0.34
C SER A 109 7.00 -8.88 1.68
N ALA A 110 7.02 -7.54 1.66
CA ALA A 110 6.76 -6.78 2.86
C ALA A 110 5.29 -6.84 3.31
N SER A 111 4.35 -7.22 2.43
CA SER A 111 2.91 -7.24 2.75
C SER A 111 2.63 -8.10 3.99
N PRO A 112 1.75 -7.66 4.92
CA PRO A 112 1.44 -8.40 6.15
C PRO A 112 1.07 -9.86 5.88
N THR A 113 0.24 -10.08 4.87
CA THR A 113 0.07 -11.39 4.23
C THR A 113 0.95 -11.42 2.99
N PRO A 114 1.96 -12.32 2.93
CA PRO A 114 2.82 -12.41 1.77
C PRO A 114 2.00 -12.69 0.50
N ALA A 115 2.23 -11.88 -0.52
CA ALA A 115 1.46 -11.94 -1.74
C ALA A 115 2.26 -11.43 -2.94
N ILE A 116 1.81 -11.82 -4.14
CA ILE A 116 2.36 -11.36 -5.40
C ILE A 116 1.23 -11.04 -6.37
N ALA A 117 1.28 -9.86 -6.98
CA ALA A 117 0.41 -9.52 -8.11
C ALA A 117 1.12 -9.95 -9.40
N VAL A 118 0.42 -10.68 -10.27
CA VAL A 118 0.94 -11.14 -11.56
C VAL A 118 -0.01 -10.66 -12.64
N ARG A 119 0.54 -10.04 -13.70
CA ARG A 119 -0.22 -9.58 -14.86
C ARG A 119 -0.10 -10.60 -16.00
N ASP A 120 -1.22 -10.86 -16.65
CA ASP A 120 -1.32 -11.64 -17.87
C ASP A 120 -2.26 -10.91 -18.83
N GLY A 121 -1.69 -10.29 -19.86
CA GLY A 121 -2.41 -9.32 -20.69
C GLY A 121 -2.99 -8.17 -19.87
N VAL A 122 -4.33 -8.05 -19.87
CA VAL A 122 -5.06 -7.01 -19.14
C VAL A 122 -5.45 -7.42 -17.71
N ASP A 123 -5.31 -8.70 -17.39
CA ASP A 123 -5.75 -9.25 -16.11
C ASP A 123 -4.61 -9.23 -15.10
N VAL A 124 -4.91 -8.73 -13.89
CA VAL A 124 -4.03 -8.85 -12.73
C VAL A 124 -4.67 -9.79 -11.74
N THR A 125 -3.90 -10.79 -11.30
CA THR A 125 -4.27 -11.72 -10.25
C THR A 125 -3.30 -11.60 -9.10
N VAL A 126 -3.82 -11.48 -7.87
CA VAL A 126 -3.02 -11.53 -6.65
C VAL A 126 -3.03 -12.95 -6.12
N TYR A 127 -1.86 -13.51 -5.87
CA TYR A 127 -1.68 -14.81 -5.23
C TYR A 127 -1.20 -14.60 -3.81
N THR A 128 -1.87 -15.20 -2.83
CA THR A 128 -1.47 -15.14 -1.42
C THR A 128 -0.75 -16.41 -1.01
N ALA A 129 0.27 -16.28 -0.17
CA ALA A 129 1.05 -17.40 0.34
C ALA A 129 0.28 -18.22 1.37
N VAL A 130 0.69 -19.47 1.55
CA VAL A 130 0.41 -20.22 2.79
C VAL A 130 1.08 -19.52 3.97
N GLY A 131 0.38 -19.44 5.11
CA GLY A 131 0.95 -18.89 6.33
C GLY A 131 2.08 -19.77 6.87
N GLY A 132 3.12 -19.15 7.44
CA GLY A 132 4.27 -19.85 8.01
C GLY A 132 5.57 -19.06 7.88
N SER A 133 6.52 -19.32 8.77
CA SER A 133 7.78 -18.55 8.83
C SER A 133 8.82 -18.93 7.77
N THR A 134 8.61 -20.00 7.01
CA THR A 134 9.58 -20.47 6.01
C THR A 134 8.94 -20.77 4.66
N GLY A 135 9.59 -20.28 3.61
CA GLY A 135 9.24 -20.50 2.23
C GLY A 135 9.99 -21.69 1.63
N ASN A 136 9.94 -22.88 2.22
CA ASN A 136 10.69 -24.02 1.67
C ASN A 136 9.97 -24.67 0.48
N VAL A 137 9.76 -23.92 -0.61
CA VAL A 137 9.30 -24.45 -1.91
C VAL A 137 10.45 -24.53 -2.91
N HIS A 138 10.19 -25.03 -4.11
CA HIS A 138 11.15 -25.02 -5.21
C HIS A 138 10.82 -23.91 -6.21
N VAL A 139 11.84 -23.21 -6.70
CA VAL A 139 11.75 -22.26 -7.82
C VAL A 139 12.91 -22.52 -8.79
N TRP A 140 12.55 -23.04 -9.98
CA TRP A 140 13.49 -23.48 -11.01
C TRP A 140 13.35 -22.70 -12.33
N SER A 141 12.38 -21.80 -12.44
CA SER A 141 12.28 -20.87 -13.56
C SER A 141 11.58 -19.58 -13.17
N LEU A 142 11.87 -18.53 -13.93
CA LEU A 142 11.28 -17.20 -13.80
C LEU A 142 10.57 -16.85 -15.12
N ARG A 143 9.28 -16.49 -15.02
CA ARG A 143 8.54 -15.87 -16.11
C ARG A 143 8.78 -14.37 -16.07
N GLN A 144 9.47 -13.86 -17.08
CA GLN A 144 9.76 -12.44 -17.20
C GLN A 144 8.75 -11.77 -18.12
N THR A 145 8.23 -10.60 -17.73
CA THR A 145 7.33 -9.79 -18.54
C THR A 145 7.95 -8.43 -18.77
N ASP A 146 8.17 -8.08 -20.04
CA ASP A 146 8.79 -6.80 -20.40
C ASP A 146 7.76 -5.65 -20.43
N SER A 147 8.25 -4.45 -20.74
CA SER A 147 7.43 -3.24 -20.83
C SER A 147 6.36 -3.27 -21.93
N SER A 148 6.50 -4.15 -22.92
CA SER A 148 5.51 -4.35 -23.98
C SER A 148 4.43 -5.36 -23.59
N GLY A 149 4.60 -6.05 -22.46
CA GLY A 149 3.75 -7.16 -22.04
C GLY A 149 4.17 -8.50 -22.64
N ALA A 150 5.27 -8.56 -23.39
CA ALA A 150 5.79 -9.82 -23.90
C ALA A 150 6.39 -10.64 -22.76
N THR A 151 6.05 -11.93 -22.74
CA THR A 151 6.48 -12.85 -21.69
C THR A 151 7.49 -13.86 -22.21
N SER A 152 8.55 -14.11 -21.45
CA SER A 152 9.49 -15.21 -21.67
C SER A 152 9.63 -16.06 -20.41
N CYS A 153 10.07 -17.30 -20.57
CA CYS A 153 10.43 -18.17 -19.46
C CYS A 153 11.91 -18.52 -19.54
N SER A 154 12.61 -18.39 -18.41
CA SER A 154 14.01 -18.75 -18.29
C SER A 154 14.22 -19.65 -17.07
N PRO A 155 14.85 -20.83 -17.22
CA PRO A 155 15.23 -21.65 -16.07
C PRO A 155 16.30 -20.95 -15.24
N THR A 156 16.27 -21.16 -13.93
CA THR A 156 17.30 -20.69 -13.00
C THR A 156 18.44 -21.72 -12.92
N GLN A 157 19.66 -21.27 -12.59
CA GLN A 157 20.81 -22.17 -12.44
C GLN A 157 20.78 -22.98 -11.13
N PHE A 158 20.05 -22.48 -10.14
CA PHE A 158 19.90 -23.07 -8.81
C PHE A 158 18.47 -22.81 -8.31
N ASP A 159 18.08 -23.57 -7.28
CA ASP A 159 16.78 -23.41 -6.64
C ASP A 159 16.71 -22.08 -5.89
N GLU A 160 15.83 -21.17 -6.31
CA GLU A 160 15.62 -19.89 -5.63
C GLU A 160 14.62 -20.01 -4.45
N GLY A 161 14.12 -21.22 -4.21
CA GLY A 161 13.00 -21.52 -3.35
C GLY A 161 13.04 -20.96 -1.94
N SER A 162 14.22 -20.79 -1.33
CA SER A 162 14.37 -20.38 0.09
C SER A 162 13.65 -19.09 0.52
N LEU A 163 13.28 -18.22 -0.43
CA LEU A 163 12.53 -16.99 -0.20
C LEU A 163 11.12 -17.03 -0.82
N TYR A 164 10.54 -18.20 -1.05
CA TYR A 164 9.25 -18.35 -1.73
C TYR A 164 8.27 -19.27 -1.00
N TRP A 165 7.00 -18.94 -0.99
CA TRP A 165 5.95 -19.74 -0.37
C TRP A 165 5.03 -20.33 -1.43
N ALA A 166 4.45 -21.49 -1.11
CA ALA A 166 3.39 -22.07 -1.91
C ALA A 166 2.17 -21.13 -1.90
N VAL A 167 1.48 -21.09 -3.03
CA VAL A 167 0.21 -20.36 -3.15
C VAL A 167 -0.87 -21.05 -2.32
N ARG A 168 -1.57 -20.27 -1.50
CA ARG A 168 -2.78 -20.68 -0.77
C ARG A 168 -4.03 -20.37 -1.58
N SER A 169 -4.15 -19.16 -2.10
CA SER A 169 -5.32 -18.68 -2.83
C SER A 169 -4.96 -17.64 -3.87
N SER A 170 -5.87 -17.43 -4.82
CA SER A 170 -5.78 -16.40 -5.85
C SER A 170 -6.99 -15.46 -5.78
N TYR A 171 -6.76 -14.20 -6.14
CA TYR A 171 -7.76 -13.15 -6.15
C TYR A 171 -7.71 -12.41 -7.49
N PRO A 172 -8.79 -12.43 -8.29
CA PRO A 172 -8.82 -11.79 -9.60
C PRO A 172 -9.00 -10.27 -9.43
N LEU A 173 -7.88 -9.58 -9.26
CA LEU A 173 -7.82 -8.17 -8.86
C LEU A 173 -8.49 -7.27 -9.88
N THR A 174 -8.12 -7.34 -11.16
CA THR A 174 -8.72 -6.48 -12.20
C THR A 174 -10.20 -6.79 -12.42
N GLN A 175 -10.64 -8.04 -12.23
CA GLN A 175 -12.07 -8.38 -12.37
C GLN A 175 -12.92 -7.77 -11.24
N ARG A 176 -12.38 -7.67 -10.02
CA ARG A 176 -13.07 -7.08 -8.86
C ARG A 176 -12.87 -5.57 -8.75
N HIS A 177 -11.73 -5.08 -9.24
CA HIS A 177 -11.31 -3.68 -9.21
C HIS A 177 -10.68 -3.30 -10.55
N PRO A 178 -11.49 -3.06 -11.59
CA PRO A 178 -10.99 -2.77 -12.93
C PRO A 178 -10.19 -1.47 -13.03
N GLU A 179 -9.24 -1.47 -13.94
CA GLU A 179 -8.39 -0.33 -14.34
C GLU A 179 -9.04 0.49 -15.48
N PRO A 180 -8.63 1.75 -15.71
CA PRO A 180 -7.66 2.53 -14.92
C PRO A 180 -8.21 2.90 -13.54
N LEU A 181 -7.30 2.95 -12.57
CA LEU A 181 -7.58 3.44 -11.22
C LEU A 181 -7.48 4.96 -11.19
N ARG A 182 -8.13 5.56 -10.18
CA ARG A 182 -8.07 7.00 -9.93
C ARG A 182 -7.84 7.27 -8.44
N ILE A 183 -7.01 8.25 -8.14
CA ILE A 183 -6.75 8.71 -6.76
C ILE A 183 -7.43 10.06 -6.56
N ALA A 184 -8.24 10.22 -5.51
CA ALA A 184 -8.94 11.46 -5.19
C ALA A 184 -9.22 11.62 -3.69
N PHE A 185 -9.34 12.86 -3.20
CA PHE A 185 -9.60 13.21 -1.80
C PHE A 185 -11.09 13.22 -1.42
#